data_AF-A0A1G6ZUF4-F1
#
_entry.id   AF-A0A1G6ZUF4-F1
#
_cell.length_a   1.000
_cell.length_b   1.000
_cell.length_c   1.000
_cell.angle_alpha   90.00
_cell.angle_beta   90.00
_cell.angle_gamma   90.00
#
_symmetry.space_group_name_H-M   'P 1'
#
loop_
_entity.id
_entity.type
_entity.pdbx_description
1 polymer ?
#
loop_
_entity_poly.entity_id
_entity_poly.type
_entity_poly.pdbx_seq_one_letter_code
_entity_poly.pdbx_strand_id
1 'polypeptide(L)'
;MTNNDIFKKLRVALMLRDDAIVDILKLADFKISKSELGAFFRKEDHPNYMECGDQVLRNFLNGLVIHLRGTKENPTHPGDVLSRKVTQSAARKTPSFKAQQRKKIDSNITNVKYKNKKKS
;
A
#
# COMPACT_ATOMS: atom_id res chain seq x y z
N MET A 1 9.25 16.72 -18.36
CA MET A 1 8.91 16.07 -17.08
C MET A 1 7.62 16.70 -16.61
N THR A 2 6.54 15.93 -16.59
CA THR A 2 5.20 16.40 -16.21
C THR A 2 4.97 16.23 -14.70
N ASN A 3 3.90 16.82 -14.18
CA ASN A 3 3.49 16.60 -12.79
C ASN A 3 3.19 15.13 -12.49
N ASN A 4 2.61 14.41 -13.46
CA ASN A 4 2.40 12.97 -13.37
C ASN A 4 3.73 12.22 -13.20
N ASP A 5 4.78 12.60 -13.94
CA ASP A 5 6.12 12.01 -13.80
C ASP A 5 6.69 12.24 -12.41
N ILE A 6 6.59 13.47 -11.90
CA ILE A 6 7.08 13.83 -10.56
C ILE A 6 6.35 13.01 -9.51
N PHE A 7 5.02 12.96 -9.60
CA PHE A 7 4.21 12.24 -8.62
C PHE A 7 4.51 10.74 -8.66
N LYS A 8 4.68 10.16 -9.85
CA LYS A 8 5.07 8.75 -10.04
C LYS A 8 6.45 8.46 -9.47
N LYS A 9 7.43 9.35 -9.69
CA LYS A 9 8.79 9.23 -9.12
C LYS A 9 8.76 9.28 -7.59
N LEU A 10 8.03 10.23 -7.00
CA LEU A 10 7.91 10.36 -5.55
C LEU A 10 7.25 9.13 -4.91
N ARG A 11 6.20 8.59 -5.53
CA ARG A 11 5.56 7.35 -5.10
C ARG A 11 6.56 6.21 -5.02
N VAL A 12 7.36 6.01 -6.07
CA VAL A 12 8.35 4.92 -6.15
C VAL A 12 9.50 5.15 -5.17
N ALA A 13 10.07 6.36 -5.13
CA ALA A 13 11.19 6.71 -4.26
C ALA A 13 10.89 6.51 -2.77
N LEU A 14 9.66 6.82 -2.34
CA LEU A 14 9.21 6.67 -0.95
C LEU A 14 8.49 5.34 -0.68
N MET A 15 8.46 4.44 -1.66
CA MET A 15 7.76 3.15 -1.61
C MET A 15 6.33 3.27 -1.05
N LEU A 16 5.57 4.23 -1.60
CA LEU A 16 4.21 4.53 -1.15
C LEU A 16 3.19 3.66 -1.90
N ARG A 17 2.27 3.08 -1.14
CA ARG A 17 1.06 2.44 -1.66
C ARG A 17 -0.03 3.49 -1.89
N ASP A 18 -0.98 3.19 -2.77
CA ASP A 18 -2.12 4.09 -3.06
C ASP A 18 -2.89 4.49 -1.79
N ASP A 19 -3.11 3.55 -0.87
CA ASP A 19 -3.76 3.83 0.41
C ASP A 19 -3.00 4.90 1.22
N ALA A 20 -1.68 4.78 1.27
CA ALA A 20 -0.83 5.71 2.01
C ALA A 20 -0.83 7.10 1.34
N ILE A 21 -0.86 7.16 0.01
CA ILE A 21 -0.95 8.44 -0.71
C ILE A 21 -2.28 9.13 -0.42
N VAL A 22 -3.39 8.38 -0.41
CA VAL A 22 -4.70 8.90 -0.05
C VAL A 22 -4.69 9.44 1.38
N ASP A 23 -4.08 8.73 2.33
CA ASP A 23 -3.99 9.19 3.72
C ASP A 23 -3.10 10.43 3.87
N ILE A 24 -2.01 10.52 3.11
CA ILE A 24 -1.14 11.71 3.07
C ILE A 24 -1.87 12.92 2.51
N LEU A 25 -2.65 12.75 1.45
CA LEU A 25 -3.44 13.84 0.86
C LEU A 25 -4.54 14.34 1.82
N LYS A 26 -5.16 13.44 2.60
CA LYS A 26 -6.12 13.82 3.64
C LYS A 26 -5.51 14.71 4.72
N LEU A 27 -4.21 14.57 5.03
CA LEU A 27 -3.53 15.44 6.00
C LEU A 27 -3.45 16.90 5.53
N ALA A 28 -3.51 17.14 4.22
CA ALA A 28 -3.58 18.46 3.61
C ALA A 28 -5.02 18.85 3.23
N ASP A 29 -6.02 18.25 3.88
CA ASP A 29 -7.46 18.44 3.62
C ASP A 29 -7.90 18.16 2.18
N PHE A 30 -7.10 17.40 1.42
CA PHE A 30 -7.40 17.04 0.04
C PHE A 30 -7.96 15.62 -0.02
N LYS A 31 -9.26 15.50 -0.27
CA LYS A 31 -9.94 14.21 -0.40
C LYS A 31 -9.87 13.74 -1.85
N ILE A 32 -9.27 12.57 -2.06
CA ILE A 32 -9.25 11.88 -3.36
C ILE A 32 -9.59 10.41 -3.18
N SER A 33 -10.29 9.83 -4.14
CA SER A 33 -10.53 8.39 -4.20
C SER A 33 -9.33 7.64 -4.76
N LYS A 34 -9.24 6.33 -4.48
CA LYS A 34 -8.20 5.47 -5.07
C LYS A 34 -8.30 5.39 -6.60
N SER A 35 -9.51 5.47 -7.14
CA SER A 35 -9.78 5.40 -8.57
C SER A 35 -9.22 6.62 -9.32
N GLU A 36 -9.47 7.82 -8.79
CA GLU A 36 -8.93 9.08 -9.32
C GLU A 36 -7.41 9.13 -9.18
N LEU A 37 -6.87 8.69 -8.03
CA LEU A 37 -5.43 8.59 -7.86
C LEU A 37 -4.80 7.64 -8.89
N GLY A 38 -5.47 6.53 -9.18
CA GLY A 38 -5.04 5.58 -10.21
C GLY A 38 -5.01 6.20 -11.61
N ALA A 39 -5.90 7.14 -11.92
CA ALA A 39 -5.94 7.84 -13.21
C ALA A 39 -4.65 8.63 -13.50
N PHE A 40 -4.07 9.29 -12.48
CA PHE A 40 -2.82 10.04 -12.61
C PHE A 40 -1.60 9.19 -12.97
N PHE A 41 -1.61 7.91 -12.60
CA PHE A 41 -0.47 7.01 -12.81
C PHE A 41 -0.55 6.20 -14.11
N ARG A 42 -1.66 6.30 -14.85
CA ARG A 42 -1.82 5.64 -16.15
C ARG A 42 -0.89 6.26 -17.21
N LYS A 43 -0.80 5.59 -18.36
CA LYS A 43 -0.15 6.14 -19.55
C LYS A 43 -1.08 7.15 -20.22
N GLU A 44 -0.50 8.12 -20.92
CA GLU A 44 -1.24 9.20 -21.60
C GLU A 44 -2.30 8.66 -22.58
N ASP A 45 -2.01 7.56 -23.27
CA ASP A 45 -2.95 6.92 -24.23
C ASP A 45 -4.12 6.17 -23.58
N HIS A 46 -4.18 6.08 -22.24
CA HIS A 46 -5.24 5.32 -21.58
C HIS A 46 -6.54 6.14 -21.52
N PRO A 47 -7.73 5.59 -21.81
CA PRO A 47 -9.02 6.32 -21.79
C PRO A 47 -9.42 6.95 -20.43
N ASN A 48 -8.72 6.58 -19.36
CA ASN A 48 -8.98 7.05 -17.99
C ASN A 48 -7.72 7.74 -17.45
N TYR A 49 -6.80 8.13 -18.33
CA TYR A 49 -5.67 8.95 -17.97
C TYR A 49 -6.17 10.32 -17.57
N MET A 50 -5.61 10.85 -16.50
CA MET A 50 -5.85 12.22 -16.07
C MET A 50 -4.52 12.90 -15.83
N GLU A 51 -4.42 14.14 -16.28
CA GLU A 51 -3.27 14.98 -15.99
C GLU A 51 -3.30 15.41 -14.52
N CYS A 52 -2.15 15.35 -13.86
CA CYS A 52 -1.98 15.77 -12.48
C CYS A 52 -1.80 17.28 -12.44
N GLY A 53 -2.81 18.01 -11.97
CA GLY A 53 -2.72 19.46 -11.80
C GLY A 53 -1.75 19.86 -10.68
N ASP A 54 -1.21 21.07 -10.77
CA ASP A 54 -0.31 21.65 -9.75
C ASP A 54 -0.92 21.63 -8.35
N GLN A 55 -2.23 21.81 -8.25
CA GLN A 55 -2.95 21.80 -6.98
C GLN A 55 -2.84 20.45 -6.25
N VAL A 56 -2.94 19.34 -6.99
CA VAL A 56 -2.82 17.99 -6.42
C VAL A 56 -1.40 17.76 -5.93
N LEU A 57 -0.41 18.10 -6.76
CA LEU A 57 1.00 17.92 -6.42
C LEU A 57 1.41 18.78 -5.21
N ARG A 58 0.95 20.04 -5.16
CA ARG A 58 1.17 20.94 -4.02
C ARG A 58 0.61 20.36 -2.72
N ASN A 59 -0.65 19.91 -2.74
CA ASN A 59 -1.27 19.33 -1.55
C ASN A 59 -0.60 18.03 -1.13
N PHE A 60 -0.16 17.21 -2.08
CA PHE A 60 0.61 16.01 -1.77
C PHE A 60 1.94 16.34 -1.07
N LEU A 61 2.69 17.33 -1.57
CA LEU A 61 3.94 17.76 -0.95
C LEU A 61 3.71 18.35 0.45
N ASN A 62 2.66 19.14 0.65
CA ASN A 62 2.28 19.64 1.97
C ASN A 62 1.91 18.49 2.93
N GLY A 63 1.14 17.52 2.44
CA GLY A 63 0.80 16.31 3.18
C GLY A 63 2.05 15.50 3.55
N LEU A 64 3.04 15.39 2.66
CA LEU A 64 4.32 14.73 2.94
C LEU A 64 5.11 15.45 4.04
N VAL A 65 5.11 16.78 4.04
CA VAL A 65 5.72 17.58 5.10
C VAL A 65 5.08 17.24 6.44
N ILE A 66 3.75 17.22 6.53
CA ILE A 66 3.04 16.86 7.77
C ILE A 66 3.33 15.40 8.16
N HIS A 67 3.35 14.49 7.20
CA HIS A 67 3.58 13.06 7.45
C HIS A 67 5.00 12.77 7.97
N LEU A 68 6.03 13.42 7.42
CA LEU A 68 7.43 13.15 7.76
C LEU A 68 7.98 14.07 8.84
N ARG A 69 7.53 15.33 8.87
CA ARG A 69 8.03 16.37 9.80
C ARG A 69 7.07 16.70 10.92
N GLY A 70 5.84 16.19 10.89
CA GLY A 70 4.81 16.54 11.86
C GLY A 70 4.15 17.89 11.60
N THR A 71 3.16 18.24 12.42
CA THR A 71 2.51 19.56 12.39
C THR A 71 3.38 20.60 13.10
N LYS A 72 3.08 21.89 12.89
CA LYS A 72 3.81 22.97 13.57
C LYS A 72 3.81 22.82 15.10
N GLU A 73 2.69 22.35 15.65
CA GLU A 73 2.51 22.14 17.09
C GLU A 73 3.24 20.88 17.61
N ASN A 74 3.52 19.90 16.75
CA ASN A 74 4.17 18.64 17.12
C ASN A 74 5.23 18.25 16.06
N PRO A 75 6.42 18.88 16.09
CA PRO A 75 7.47 18.58 15.13
C PRO A 75 8.03 17.17 15.33
N THR A 76 8.36 16.49 14.25
CA THR A 76 8.98 15.17 14.21
C THR A 76 10.17 15.21 13.26
N HIS A 77 11.24 14.46 13.54
CA HIS A 77 12.34 14.34 12.60
C HIS A 77 12.04 13.27 11.52
N PRO A 78 12.25 13.57 10.22
CA PRO A 78 11.99 12.62 9.13
C PRO A 78 12.73 11.29 9.26
N GLY A 79 13.96 11.32 9.79
CA GLY A 79 14.77 10.12 10.02
C GLY A 79 14.05 9.09 10.90
N ASP A 80 13.35 9.54 11.94
CA ASP A 80 12.64 8.69 12.88
C ASP A 80 11.35 8.10 12.29
N VAL A 81 10.72 8.80 11.35
CA VAL A 81 9.52 8.30 10.66
C VAL A 81 9.91 7.23 9.64
N LEU A 82 10.97 7.49 8.86
CA LEU A 82 11.44 6.57 7.83
C LEU A 82 12.02 5.29 8.44
N SER A 83 12.76 5.38 9.54
CA SER A 83 13.33 4.21 10.24
C SER A 83 12.24 3.28 10.79
N ARG A 84 11.19 3.83 11.42
CA ARG A 84 10.03 3.06 11.91
C ARG A 84 9.36 2.24 10.81
N LYS A 85 9.27 2.78 9.59
CA LYS A 85 8.62 2.10 8.46
C LYS A 85 9.39 0.84 8.02
N VAL A 86 10.73 0.86 8.08
CA VAL A 86 11.59 -0.30 7.80
C VAL A 86 11.38 -1.40 8.83
N THR A 87 11.25 -1.03 10.10
CA THR A 87 11.04 -2.02 11.18
C THR A 87 9.63 -2.64 11.11
N GLN A 88 8.61 -1.86 10.75
CA GLN A 88 7.23 -2.34 10.64
C GLN A 88 7.00 -3.27 9.44
N SER A 89 7.64 -3.03 8.28
CA SER A 89 7.56 -3.94 7.14
C SER A 89 8.24 -5.29 7.42
N ALA A 90 9.30 -5.31 8.22
CA ALA A 90 9.95 -6.55 8.68
C ALA A 90 9.12 -7.34 9.72
N ALA A 91 8.30 -6.65 10.53
CA ALA A 91 7.53 -7.27 11.61
C ALA A 91 6.18 -7.88 11.20
N ARG A 92 5.68 -7.65 9.97
CA ARG A 92 4.45 -8.28 9.46
C ARG A 92 4.70 -9.77 9.14
N LYS A 93 4.78 -10.60 10.19
CA LYS A 93 4.66 -12.06 10.09
C LYS A 93 3.24 -12.39 9.61
N THR A 94 3.04 -12.59 8.31
CA THR A 94 1.83 -13.23 7.81
C THR A 94 1.80 -14.66 8.35
N PRO A 95 0.68 -15.16 8.90
CA PRO A 95 0.59 -16.56 9.25
C PRO A 95 0.78 -17.35 7.95
N SER A 96 1.78 -18.24 7.94
CA SER A 96 2.00 -19.15 6.82
C SER A 96 0.69 -19.86 6.49
N PHE A 97 0.31 -19.89 5.21
CA PHE A 97 -0.86 -20.62 4.72
C PHE A 97 -0.91 -22.06 5.29
N LYS A 98 0.28 -22.68 5.46
CA LYS A 98 0.47 -24.01 6.05
C LYS A 98 0.01 -24.10 7.53
N ALA A 99 0.15 -23.02 8.30
CA ALA A 99 -0.32 -22.94 9.68
C ALA A 99 -1.85 -22.78 9.78
N GLN A 100 -2.47 -22.05 8.84
CA GLN A 100 -3.93 -21.95 8.76
C GLN A 100 -4.56 -23.27 8.33
N GLN A 101 -3.93 -24.00 7.39
CA GLN A 101 -4.45 -25.27 6.89
C GLN A 101 -4.46 -26.37 7.97
N ARG A 102 -3.45 -26.41 8.85
CA ARG A 102 -3.38 -27.36 9.98
C ARG A 102 -4.46 -27.14 11.05
N LYS A 103 -4.95 -25.92 11.24
CA LYS A 103 -6.02 -25.63 12.21
C LYS A 103 -7.40 -26.11 11.76
N LYS A 104 -7.59 -26.38 10.46
CA LYS A 104 -8.86 -26.86 9.89
C LYS A 104 -8.91 -28.38 9.70
N ILE A 105 -7.89 -29.11 10.12
CA ILE A 105 -7.87 -30.58 10.06
C ILE A 105 -8.49 -31.10 11.35
N ASP A 106 -9.62 -31.79 11.25
CA ASP A 106 -10.22 -32.51 12.36
C ASP A 106 -9.31 -33.71 12.72
N SER A 107 -8.72 -33.68 13.91
CA SER A 107 -7.80 -34.70 14.39
C SER A 107 -8.48 -36.02 14.75
N ASN A 108 -9.82 -36.10 14.72
CA ASN A 108 -10.59 -37.31 15.05
C ASN A 108 -11.03 -38.12 13.81
N ILE A 109 -10.64 -37.71 12.59
CA ILE A 109 -10.89 -38.51 11.39
C ILE A 109 -9.91 -39.69 11.32
N THR A 110 -10.43 -40.91 11.47
CA THR A 110 -9.65 -42.13 11.28
C THR A 110 -9.32 -42.34 9.80
N ASN A 111 -8.07 -42.69 9.50
CA ASN A 111 -7.63 -43.01 8.14
C ASN A 111 -8.43 -44.20 7.56
N VAL A 112 -9.27 -43.94 6.57
CA VAL A 112 -9.98 -45.01 5.85
C VAL A 112 -9.01 -45.67 4.87
N LYS A 113 -8.69 -46.95 5.11
CA LYS A 113 -7.80 -47.76 4.26
C LYS A 113 -8.57 -48.22 3.01
N TYR A 114 -8.36 -47.55 1.89
CA TYR A 114 -8.96 -47.96 0.62
C TYR A 114 -8.47 -49.36 0.23
N LYS A 115 -9.39 -50.33 0.11
CA LYS A 115 -9.11 -51.62 -0.51
C LYS A 115 -9.09 -51.43 -2.02
N ASN A 116 -7.91 -51.55 -2.63
CA ASN A 116 -7.75 -51.59 -4.08
C ASN A 116 -8.69 -52.66 -4.67
N LYS A 117 -9.70 -52.21 -5.41
CA LYS A 117 -10.59 -53.07 -6.19
C LYS A 117 -9.73 -53.70 -7.30
N LYS A 118 -9.64 -55.03 -7.33
CA LYS A 118 -8.87 -55.76 -8.35
C LYS A 118 -9.30 -55.30 -9.74
N LYS A 119 -8.29 -54.98 -10.57
CA LYS A 119 -8.43 -54.80 -12.02
C LYS A 119 -9.18 -56.01 -12.61
N SER A 120 -10.21 -55.73 -13.40
CA SER A 120 -10.73 -56.66 -14.40
C SER A 120 -10.18 -56.27 -15.76
#